data_AF-A0A858BW63-F1
#
_entry.id   AF-A0A858BW63-F1
#
_cell.length_a   1.000
_cell.length_b   1.000
_cell.length_c   1.000
_cell.angle_alpha   90.00
_cell.angle_beta   90.00
_cell.angle_gamma   90.00
#
_symmetry.space_group_name_H-M   'P 1'
#
loop_
_entity.id
_entity.type
_entity.pdbx_description
1 polymer ?
#
loop_
_entity_poly.entity_id
_entity_poly.type
_entity_poly.pdbx_seq_one_letter_code
_entity_poly.pdbx_strand_id
1 'polypeptide(L)'
;MQKESIAAQYIEEFQKIVSQAIASGKLEHDKEGPKAERIFEYSQISAGRGRIVYSSFSDEALCQVLIQKTKELGHVPAQKELYWIYRIYIKKRFGNWPKALIAAGLSKKAGKDGDSYEKVTMKRQQEEEMLEHLRQLANDLGRPPHMHEMSEAAELFRFKYDTWAQLLEAAGIDNNWKSQEPVYKVCDLLPEEWELLESIYDTANRLGRPPMRMEISPEVRSRLKKRCGTWRNILYQIHMEPIQKLCPFQSTFLDGRRSRQIKHSEMLEDSLFKLVNPDKETVRQLNLLRRQAVSLRRPPIKSEIPKEVWKNLMARCANYRNILYQIGMEPVDKVQEKEIEKANRRTRKFQQKHSAQYQGL
;
A
#
# COMPACT_ATOMS: atom_id res chain seq x y z
N MET A 1 -17.87 37.56 -18.48
CA MET A 1 -17.54 39.00 -18.32
C MET A 1 -18.05 39.62 -17.02
N GLN A 2 -19.34 39.98 -16.84
CA GLN A 2 -19.79 40.69 -15.60
C GLN A 2 -19.61 39.89 -14.29
N LYS A 3 -19.88 38.58 -14.29
CA LYS A 3 -19.71 37.73 -13.08
C LYS A 3 -18.24 37.49 -12.70
N GLU A 4 -17.36 37.37 -13.69
CA GLU A 4 -15.91 37.21 -13.46
C GLU A 4 -15.29 38.52 -12.93
N SER A 5 -15.78 39.66 -13.42
CA SER A 5 -15.38 40.98 -12.93
C SER A 5 -15.73 41.20 -11.45
N ILE A 6 -16.92 40.77 -11.01
CA ILE A 6 -17.35 40.87 -9.60
C ILE A 6 -16.54 39.92 -8.69
N ALA A 7 -16.26 38.70 -9.14
CA ALA A 7 -15.45 37.75 -8.37
C ALA A 7 -14.03 38.27 -8.13
N ALA A 8 -13.39 38.83 -9.16
CA ALA A 8 -12.07 39.45 -9.05
C ALA A 8 -12.06 40.60 -8.04
N GLN A 9 -13.09 41.47 -8.08
CA GLN A 9 -13.23 42.58 -7.13
C GLN A 9 -13.33 42.09 -5.68
N TYR A 10 -14.12 41.05 -5.40
CA TYR A 10 -14.25 40.49 -4.05
C TYR A 10 -12.95 39.84 -3.56
N ILE A 11 -12.20 39.20 -4.45
CA ILE A 11 -10.90 38.61 -4.11
C ILE A 11 -9.88 39.70 -3.78
N GLU A 12 -9.80 40.74 -4.61
CA GLU A 12 -8.90 41.88 -4.39
C GLU A 12 -9.24 42.63 -3.10
N GLU A 13 -10.53 42.88 -2.86
CA GLU A 13 -11.01 43.49 -1.62
C GLU A 13 -10.65 42.64 -0.40
N PHE A 14 -10.87 41.32 -0.46
CA PHE A 14 -10.48 40.39 0.60
C PHE A 14 -8.97 40.44 0.86
N GLN A 15 -8.13 40.35 -0.18
CA GLN A 15 -6.68 40.43 -0.03
C GLN A 15 -6.24 41.74 0.62
N LYS A 16 -6.84 42.88 0.25
CA LYS A 16 -6.56 44.18 0.86
C LYS A 16 -6.92 44.21 2.35
N ILE A 17 -8.09 43.68 2.73
CA ILE A 17 -8.52 43.56 4.13
C ILE A 17 -7.52 42.72 4.93
N VAL A 18 -7.13 41.56 4.40
CA VAL A 18 -6.20 40.66 5.08
C VAL A 18 -4.82 41.30 5.23
N SER A 19 -4.28 41.92 4.18
CA SER A 19 -2.98 42.61 4.24
C SER A 19 -2.96 43.74 5.27
N GLN A 20 -4.04 44.54 5.36
CA GLN A 20 -4.18 45.58 6.38
C GLN A 20 -4.27 45.01 7.81
N ALA A 21 -5.02 43.92 7.98
CA ALA A 21 -5.15 43.23 9.26
C ALA A 21 -3.81 42.62 9.74
N ILE A 22 -3.05 42.03 8.82
CA ILE A 22 -1.72 41.49 9.10
C ILE A 22 -0.75 42.62 9.47
N ALA A 23 -0.72 43.71 8.69
CA ALA A 23 0.17 44.85 8.95
C ALA A 23 -0.11 45.54 10.30
N SER A 24 -1.38 45.56 10.73
CA SER A 24 -1.77 46.13 12.03
C SER A 24 -1.71 45.15 13.20
N GLY A 25 -1.39 43.87 12.97
CA GLY A 25 -1.40 42.81 13.98
C GLY A 25 -2.80 42.42 14.49
N LYS A 26 -3.88 43.01 13.96
CA LYS A 26 -5.26 42.73 14.33
C LYS A 26 -5.77 41.49 13.59
N LEU A 27 -5.40 40.32 14.08
CA LEU A 27 -5.72 39.04 13.43
C LEU A 27 -7.13 38.50 13.72
N GLU A 28 -7.79 39.05 14.74
CA GLU A 28 -9.16 38.69 15.14
C GLU A 28 -10.21 39.61 14.51
N HIS A 29 -11.46 39.15 14.48
CA HIS A 29 -12.58 39.95 13.99
C HIS A 29 -12.90 41.10 14.94
N ASP A 30 -12.77 42.33 14.44
CA ASP A 30 -13.26 43.53 15.10
C ASP A 30 -14.77 43.67 14.85
N LYS A 31 -15.56 43.38 15.87
CA LYS A 31 -17.04 43.38 15.80
C LYS A 31 -17.64 44.78 15.85
N GLU A 32 -16.92 45.76 16.40
CA GLU A 32 -17.41 47.13 16.61
C GLU A 32 -16.88 48.10 15.55
N GLY A 33 -15.95 47.63 14.71
CA GLY A 33 -15.39 48.42 13.63
C GLY A 33 -16.42 48.79 12.54
N PRO A 34 -16.22 49.93 11.85
CA PRO A 34 -17.15 50.46 10.84
C PRO A 34 -17.34 49.56 9.60
N LYS A 35 -16.54 48.49 9.46
CA LYS A 35 -16.61 47.51 8.37
C LYS A 35 -16.89 46.08 8.87
N ALA A 36 -17.28 45.90 10.13
CA ALA A 36 -17.38 44.60 10.79
C ALA A 36 -18.29 43.61 10.04
N GLU A 37 -19.49 44.06 9.65
CA GLU A 37 -20.48 43.25 8.93
C GLU A 37 -19.98 42.84 7.53
N ARG A 38 -19.40 43.80 6.79
CA ARG A 38 -18.83 43.57 5.46
C ARG A 38 -17.67 42.59 5.48
N ILE A 39 -16.81 42.64 6.50
CA ILE A 39 -15.72 41.67 6.69
C ILE A 39 -16.30 40.30 7.08
N PHE A 40 -17.34 40.27 7.91
CA PHE A 40 -17.99 39.04 8.33
C PHE A 40 -18.62 38.26 7.16
N GLU A 41 -19.14 38.93 6.13
CA GLU A 41 -19.64 38.27 4.91
C GLU A 41 -18.60 37.34 4.25
N TYR A 42 -17.30 37.66 4.32
CA TYR A 42 -16.25 36.81 3.77
C TYR A 42 -16.08 35.50 4.56
N SER A 43 -16.52 35.42 5.81
CA SER A 43 -16.53 34.16 6.57
C SER A 43 -17.63 33.18 6.13
N GLN A 44 -18.64 33.67 5.42
CA GLN A 44 -19.81 32.88 5.00
C GLN A 44 -19.48 32.05 3.76
N ILE A 45 -18.82 30.91 3.97
CA ILE A 45 -18.33 30.01 2.91
C ILE A 45 -19.44 29.37 2.04
N SER A 46 -20.69 29.40 2.49
CA SER A 46 -21.83 28.79 1.79
C SER A 46 -22.64 29.78 0.94
N ALA A 47 -22.46 31.10 1.11
CA ALA A 47 -23.26 32.11 0.43
C ALA A 47 -22.47 33.41 0.15
N GLY A 48 -23.01 34.24 -0.73
CA GLY A 48 -22.50 35.61 -0.97
C GLY A 48 -21.02 35.68 -1.35
N ARG A 49 -20.34 36.72 -0.83
CA ARG A 49 -18.93 37.02 -1.12
C ARG A 49 -17.98 35.95 -0.58
N GLY A 50 -18.25 35.46 0.63
CA GLY A 50 -17.44 34.42 1.28
C GLY A 50 -17.36 33.14 0.46
N ARG A 51 -18.47 32.68 -0.14
CA ARG A 51 -18.45 31.53 -1.05
C ARG A 51 -17.56 31.77 -2.27
N ILE A 52 -17.68 32.93 -2.92
CA ILE A 52 -16.93 33.25 -4.14
C ILE A 52 -15.43 33.26 -3.84
N VAL A 53 -15.02 33.96 -2.79
CA VAL A 53 -13.61 34.04 -2.39
C VAL A 53 -13.10 32.70 -1.88
N TYR A 54 -13.86 31.97 -1.07
CA TYR A 54 -13.45 30.65 -0.60
C TYR A 54 -13.23 29.66 -1.75
N SER A 55 -14.11 29.68 -2.77
CA SER A 55 -14.00 28.81 -3.93
C SER A 55 -12.86 29.19 -4.87
N SER A 56 -12.33 30.41 -4.82
CA SER A 56 -11.15 30.79 -5.62
C SER A 56 -9.84 30.24 -5.07
N PHE A 57 -9.80 29.76 -3.82
CA PHE A 57 -8.62 29.13 -3.26
C PHE A 57 -8.54 27.65 -3.64
N SER A 58 -7.40 27.25 -4.21
CA SER A 58 -7.01 25.85 -4.29
C SER A 58 -6.50 25.35 -2.93
N ASP A 59 -6.37 24.04 -2.79
CA ASP A 59 -5.82 23.43 -1.58
C ASP A 59 -4.36 23.85 -1.39
N GLU A 60 -3.60 23.92 -2.47
CA GLU A 60 -2.20 24.38 -2.50
C GLU A 60 -2.10 25.83 -2.05
N ALA A 61 -3.00 26.72 -2.51
CA ALA A 61 -2.99 28.11 -2.13
C ALA A 61 -3.19 28.29 -0.60
N LEU A 62 -4.10 27.51 0.00
CA LEU A 62 -4.31 27.53 1.46
C LEU A 62 -3.13 26.92 2.22
N CYS A 63 -2.49 25.87 1.68
CA CYS A 63 -1.26 25.33 2.22
C CYS A 63 -0.11 26.35 2.18
N GLN A 64 0.00 27.13 1.10
CA GLN A 64 1.02 28.18 0.98
C GLN A 64 0.85 29.29 2.02
N VAL A 65 -0.38 29.62 2.41
CA VAL A 65 -0.62 30.55 3.53
C VAL A 65 0.03 30.04 4.83
N LEU A 66 -0.09 28.73 5.13
CA LEU A 66 0.53 28.13 6.32
C LEU A 66 2.06 28.09 6.20
N ILE A 67 2.59 27.73 5.02
CA ILE A 67 4.04 27.65 4.77
C ILE A 67 4.67 29.02 4.90
N GLN A 68 4.11 30.04 4.25
CA GLN A 68 4.62 31.40 4.31
C GLN A 68 4.59 31.92 5.74
N LYS A 69 3.50 31.66 6.48
CA LYS A 69 3.42 32.08 7.87
C LYS A 69 4.43 31.35 8.78
N THR A 70 4.71 30.08 8.50
CA THR A 70 5.76 29.32 9.19
C THR A 70 7.14 29.96 8.99
N LYS A 71 7.46 30.36 7.75
CA LYS A 71 8.73 31.03 7.43
C LYS A 71 8.85 32.39 8.13
N GLU A 72 7.76 33.16 8.17
CA GLU A 72 7.73 34.45 8.87
C GLU A 72 7.95 34.32 10.38
N LEU A 73 7.34 33.31 11.02
CA LEU A 73 7.39 33.13 12.47
C LEU A 73 8.62 32.32 12.93
N GLY A 74 9.27 31.58 12.03
CA GLY A 74 10.31 30.63 12.37
C GLY A 74 9.79 29.36 13.07
N HIS A 75 8.47 29.18 13.18
CA HIS A 75 7.82 28.02 13.76
C HIS A 75 6.45 27.77 13.10
N VAL A 76 5.95 26.52 13.16
CA VAL A 76 4.61 26.21 12.65
C VAL A 76 3.55 27.05 13.38
N PRO A 77 2.66 27.75 12.66
CA PRO A 77 1.72 28.68 13.28
C PRO A 77 0.60 27.95 14.05
N ALA A 78 0.33 28.43 15.26
CA ALA A 78 -0.93 28.21 15.95
C ALA A 78 -2.08 28.90 15.21
N GLN A 79 -3.30 28.42 15.44
CA GLN A 79 -4.49 28.98 14.79
C GLN A 79 -4.60 30.49 14.98
N LYS A 80 -4.31 30.99 16.19
CA LYS A 80 -4.43 32.42 16.55
C LYS A 80 -3.44 33.34 15.83
N GLU A 81 -2.42 32.77 15.20
CA GLU A 81 -1.34 33.51 14.52
C GLU A 81 -1.64 33.75 13.03
N LEU A 82 -2.75 33.20 12.53
CA LEU A 82 -3.31 33.53 11.22
C LEU A 82 -4.50 34.48 11.35
N TYR A 83 -4.80 35.20 10.28
CA TYR A 83 -6.04 35.95 10.17
C TYR A 83 -7.26 35.02 10.27
N TRP A 84 -8.26 35.41 11.07
CA TRP A 84 -9.37 34.54 11.47
C TRP A 84 -10.17 33.91 10.32
N ILE A 85 -10.32 34.61 9.18
CA ILE A 85 -11.03 34.06 8.01
C ILE A 85 -10.26 32.89 7.37
N TYR A 86 -8.92 32.97 7.27
CA TYR A 86 -8.13 31.86 6.78
C TYR A 86 -8.28 30.62 7.65
N ARG A 87 -8.44 30.78 8.97
CA ARG A 87 -8.69 29.66 9.89
C ARG A 87 -9.98 28.92 9.54
N ILE A 88 -11.02 29.64 9.14
CA ILE A 88 -12.31 29.07 8.71
C ILE A 88 -12.13 28.29 7.41
N TYR A 89 -11.47 28.89 6.42
CA TYR A 89 -11.27 28.27 5.11
C TYR A 89 -10.44 26.99 5.21
N ILE A 90 -9.32 27.05 5.95
CA ILE A 90 -8.42 25.93 6.17
C ILE A 90 -9.12 24.79 6.92
N LYS A 91 -9.82 25.10 8.04
CA LYS A 91 -10.57 24.07 8.77
C LYS A 91 -11.67 23.45 7.94
N LYS A 92 -12.37 24.24 7.12
CA LYS A 92 -13.41 23.69 6.24
C LYS A 92 -12.81 22.77 5.19
N ARG A 93 -11.69 23.14 4.58
CA ARG A 93 -11.08 22.39 3.47
C ARG A 93 -10.45 21.09 3.93
N PHE A 94 -9.68 21.13 5.01
CA PHE A 94 -8.91 19.98 5.50
C PHE A 94 -9.56 19.27 6.70
N GLY A 95 -10.72 19.75 7.15
CA GLY A 95 -11.50 19.24 8.28
C GLY A 95 -11.00 19.72 9.65
N ASN A 96 -9.69 19.74 9.89
CA ASN A 96 -9.10 20.28 11.13
C ASN A 96 -7.69 20.84 10.92
N TRP A 97 -7.19 21.59 11.91
CA TRP A 97 -5.88 22.25 11.83
C TRP A 97 -4.71 21.29 11.69
N PRO A 98 -4.60 20.20 12.49
CA PRO A 98 -3.51 19.23 12.30
C PRO A 98 -3.49 18.60 10.90
N LYS A 99 -4.65 18.30 10.30
CA LYS A 99 -4.73 17.78 8.92
C LYS A 99 -4.28 18.81 7.90
N ALA A 100 -4.63 20.08 8.08
CA ALA A 100 -4.14 21.16 7.21
C ALA A 100 -2.62 21.32 7.29
N LEU A 101 -2.04 21.23 8.49
CA LEU A 101 -0.59 21.27 8.66
C LEU A 101 0.08 20.10 7.95
N ILE A 102 -0.45 18.87 8.08
CA ILE A 102 0.05 17.71 7.33
C ILE A 102 -0.03 17.93 5.82
N ALA A 103 -1.17 18.44 5.32
CA ALA A 103 -1.37 18.72 3.90
C ALA A 103 -0.40 19.79 3.37
N ALA A 104 -0.05 20.77 4.20
CA ALA A 104 0.97 21.78 3.91
C ALA A 104 2.41 21.26 4.10
N GLY A 105 2.58 19.99 4.50
CA GLY A 105 3.88 19.40 4.75
C GLY A 105 4.57 19.94 6.00
N LEU A 106 3.82 20.38 7.01
CA LEU A 106 4.31 20.92 8.27
C LEU A 106 4.13 19.93 9.44
N SER A 107 4.85 20.16 10.54
CA SER A 107 4.68 19.41 11.79
C SER A 107 3.31 19.69 12.41
N LYS A 108 2.74 18.71 13.13
CA LYS A 108 1.49 18.92 13.90
C LYS A 108 1.69 19.79 15.13
N LYS A 109 2.94 19.94 15.60
CA LYS A 109 3.30 20.79 16.74
C LYS A 109 3.28 22.24 16.28
N ALA A 110 2.33 23.02 16.79
CA ALA A 110 2.08 24.39 16.39
C ALA A 110 2.21 25.37 17.57
N GLY A 111 2.46 26.65 17.27
CA GLY A 111 2.69 27.71 18.25
C GLY A 111 4.16 27.84 18.62
N LYS A 112 4.45 28.48 19.76
CA LYS A 112 5.81 28.85 20.19
C LYS A 112 6.81 27.69 20.27
N ASP A 113 6.33 26.48 20.57
CA ASP A 113 7.14 25.25 20.62
C ASP A 113 7.04 24.41 19.31
N GLY A 114 6.50 24.99 18.25
CA GLY A 114 6.38 24.37 16.94
C GLY A 114 7.74 24.23 16.25
N ASP A 115 7.86 23.24 15.37
CA ASP A 115 9.09 23.05 14.59
C ASP A 115 9.26 24.19 13.57
N SER A 116 10.50 24.60 13.27
CA SER A 116 10.77 25.56 12.20
C SER A 116 10.56 24.92 10.83
N TYR A 117 10.37 25.76 9.80
CA TYR A 117 10.23 25.27 8.43
C TYR A 117 11.47 24.49 7.97
N GLU A 118 12.67 25.00 8.28
CA GLU A 118 13.95 24.39 7.94
C GLU A 118 14.09 23.02 8.62
N LYS A 119 13.74 22.92 9.90
CA LYS A 119 13.81 21.67 10.66
C LYS A 119 12.86 20.61 10.09
N VAL A 120 11.63 21.00 9.73
CA VAL A 120 10.67 20.08 9.10
C VAL A 120 11.17 19.63 7.72
N THR A 121 11.72 20.55 6.94
CA THR A 121 12.25 20.27 5.58
C THR A 121 13.46 19.34 5.66
N MET A 122 14.43 19.64 6.54
CA MET A 122 15.62 18.79 6.75
C MET A 122 15.24 17.38 7.20
N LYS A 123 14.28 17.26 8.12
CA LYS A 123 13.79 15.95 8.54
C LYS A 123 13.15 15.17 7.39
N ARG A 124 12.33 15.83 6.56
CA ARG A 124 11.75 15.19 5.37
C ARG A 124 12.82 14.73 4.39
N GLN A 125 13.80 15.59 4.12
CA GLN A 125 14.90 15.28 3.23
C GLN A 125 15.69 14.06 3.75
N GLN A 126 15.99 14.02 5.05
CA GLN A 126 16.63 12.86 5.67
C GLN A 126 15.80 11.57 5.55
N GLU A 127 14.47 11.67 5.71
CA GLU A 127 13.57 10.53 5.50
C GLU A 127 13.59 10.06 4.03
N GLU A 128 13.54 10.98 3.06
CA GLU A 128 13.58 10.69 1.63
C GLU A 128 14.92 10.07 1.20
N GLU A 129 16.04 10.63 1.66
CA GLU A 129 17.38 10.09 1.44
C GLU A 129 17.52 8.67 2.01
N MET A 130 16.96 8.41 3.19
CA MET A 130 17.00 7.07 3.79
C MET A 130 16.14 6.05 3.01
N LEU A 131 14.98 6.45 2.49
CA LEU A 131 14.16 5.59 1.64
C LEU A 131 14.84 5.31 0.29
N GLU A 132 15.55 6.29 -0.27
CA GLU A 132 16.31 6.10 -1.50
C GLU A 132 17.52 5.18 -1.26
N HIS A 133 18.24 5.35 -0.15
CA HIS A 133 19.32 4.45 0.23
C HIS A 133 18.81 3.00 0.43
N LEU A 134 17.62 2.81 1.02
CA LEU A 134 16.97 1.49 1.08
C LEU A 134 16.72 0.89 -0.30
N ARG A 135 16.25 1.68 -1.27
CA ARG A 135 16.04 1.23 -2.66
C ARG A 135 17.34 0.84 -3.33
N GLN A 136 18.37 1.66 -3.21
CA GLN A 136 19.68 1.41 -3.80
C GLN A 136 20.27 0.11 -3.24
N LEU A 137 20.27 -0.07 -1.93
CA LEU A 137 20.72 -1.31 -1.31
C LEU A 137 19.91 -2.53 -1.78
N ALA A 138 18.59 -2.37 -1.95
CA ALA A 138 17.76 -3.46 -2.46
C ALA A 138 18.15 -3.86 -3.90
N ASN A 139 18.46 -2.89 -4.75
CA ASN A 139 18.93 -3.11 -6.12
C ASN A 139 20.32 -3.79 -6.11
N ASP A 140 21.24 -3.32 -5.27
CA ASP A 140 22.60 -3.88 -5.17
C ASP A 140 22.57 -5.34 -4.67
N LEU A 141 21.67 -5.65 -3.74
CA LEU A 141 21.51 -7.00 -3.20
C LEU A 141 20.71 -7.93 -4.14
N GLY A 142 19.97 -7.39 -5.10
CA GLY A 142 18.98 -8.12 -5.90
C GLY A 142 17.87 -8.78 -5.06
N ARG A 143 17.60 -8.20 -3.88
CA ARG A 143 16.58 -8.66 -2.92
C ARG A 143 16.27 -7.53 -1.94
N PRO A 144 15.10 -7.57 -1.28
CA PRO A 144 14.84 -6.64 -0.20
C PRO A 144 15.87 -6.82 0.94
N PRO A 145 16.43 -5.72 1.48
CA PRO A 145 17.35 -5.78 2.60
C PRO A 145 16.65 -6.29 3.86
N HIS A 146 17.39 -7.01 4.69
CA HIS A 146 16.98 -7.38 6.04
C HIS A 146 17.12 -6.18 6.98
N MET A 147 16.28 -6.12 8.02
CA MET A 147 16.31 -5.03 9.00
C MET A 147 17.68 -4.82 9.66
N HIS A 148 18.45 -5.88 9.91
CA HIS A 148 19.79 -5.76 10.49
C HIS A 148 20.83 -5.19 9.52
N GLU A 149 20.57 -5.21 8.21
CA GLU A 149 21.45 -4.62 7.19
C GLU A 149 21.28 -3.10 7.11
N MET A 150 20.19 -2.58 7.67
CA MET A 150 19.79 -1.17 7.65
C MET A 150 19.12 -0.80 8.98
N SER A 151 19.83 -1.01 10.09
CA SER A 151 19.30 -0.73 11.43
C SER A 151 19.06 0.77 11.64
N GLU A 152 19.81 1.64 10.95
CA GLU A 152 19.62 3.09 11.01
C GLU A 152 18.25 3.49 10.44
N ALA A 153 17.83 2.86 9.34
CA ALA A 153 16.51 3.08 8.76
C ALA A 153 15.41 2.59 9.71
N ALA A 154 15.65 1.47 10.40
CA ALA A 154 14.70 0.94 11.37
C ALA A 154 14.46 1.93 12.53
N GLU A 155 15.53 2.48 13.10
CA GLU A 155 15.43 3.47 14.17
C GLU A 155 14.79 4.79 13.72
N LEU A 156 15.13 5.27 12.52
CA LEU A 156 14.56 6.50 11.98
C LEU A 156 13.03 6.41 11.82
N PHE A 157 12.53 5.26 11.37
CA PHE A 157 11.13 5.07 11.01
C PHE A 157 10.28 4.33 12.03
N ARG A 158 10.83 3.96 13.20
CA ARG A 158 10.13 3.15 14.22
C ARG A 158 8.80 3.70 14.73
N PHE A 159 8.57 5.00 14.61
CA PHE A 159 7.32 5.66 15.01
C PHE A 159 6.37 5.95 13.84
N LYS A 160 6.81 5.73 12.60
CA LYS A 160 6.06 6.00 11.38
C LYS A 160 5.44 4.73 10.80
N TYR A 161 6.15 3.60 10.93
CA TYR A 161 5.70 2.29 10.49
C TYR A 161 5.79 1.28 11.63
N ASP A 162 4.90 0.30 11.63
CA ASP A 162 4.89 -0.76 12.65
C ASP A 162 5.87 -1.88 12.28
N THR A 163 6.03 -2.16 10.98
CA THR A 163 6.79 -3.32 10.47
C THR A 163 7.78 -2.93 9.38
N TRP A 164 8.85 -3.72 9.27
CA TRP A 164 9.85 -3.58 8.21
C TRP A 164 9.22 -3.74 6.81
N ALA A 165 8.19 -4.59 6.68
CA ALA A 165 7.43 -4.74 5.43
C ALA A 165 6.79 -3.42 4.96
N GLN A 166 6.14 -2.68 5.88
CA GLN A 166 5.52 -1.39 5.56
C GLN A 166 6.56 -0.34 5.17
N LEU A 167 7.73 -0.33 5.82
CA LEU A 167 8.82 0.56 5.46
C LEU A 167 9.37 0.26 4.06
N LEU A 168 9.57 -1.02 3.73
CA LEU A 168 9.98 -1.43 2.38
C LEU A 168 8.94 -1.05 1.32
N GLU A 169 7.65 -1.21 1.61
CA GLU A 169 6.56 -0.78 0.72
C GLU A 169 6.55 0.75 0.53
N ALA A 170 6.78 1.53 1.60
CA ALA A 170 6.94 2.97 1.50
C ALA A 170 8.18 3.37 0.69
N ALA A 171 9.23 2.56 0.74
CA ALA A 171 10.39 2.66 -0.14
C ALA A 171 10.12 2.09 -1.54
N GLY A 172 8.88 1.73 -1.92
CA GLY A 172 8.57 1.20 -3.25
C GLY A 172 9.16 -0.18 -3.56
N ILE A 173 9.65 -0.90 -2.54
CA ILE A 173 10.21 -2.26 -2.65
C ILE A 173 9.06 -3.26 -2.43
N ASP A 174 8.09 -3.25 -3.34
CA ASP A 174 6.92 -4.13 -3.31
C ASP A 174 7.12 -5.40 -4.16
N ASN A 175 6.05 -6.17 -4.39
CA ASN A 175 6.12 -7.37 -5.24
C ASN A 175 6.30 -7.04 -6.73
N ASN A 176 5.92 -5.84 -7.16
CA ASN A 176 6.16 -5.38 -8.53
C ASN A 176 7.65 -5.08 -8.73
N TRP A 177 8.28 -4.39 -7.79
CA TRP A 177 9.73 -4.15 -7.80
C TRP A 177 10.52 -5.45 -7.93
N LYS A 178 10.18 -6.50 -7.15
CA LYS A 178 10.82 -7.83 -7.26
C LYS A 178 10.65 -8.51 -8.62
N SER A 179 9.62 -8.12 -9.36
CA SER A 179 9.27 -8.71 -10.66
C SER A 179 9.86 -7.94 -11.83
N GLN A 180 10.43 -6.76 -11.59
CA GLN A 180 11.09 -5.92 -12.60
C GLN A 180 12.50 -6.41 -12.96
N GLU A 181 13.16 -7.19 -12.10
CA GLU A 181 14.47 -7.74 -12.44
C GLU A 181 14.37 -8.68 -13.67
N PRO A 182 15.14 -8.42 -14.74
CA PRO A 182 15.08 -9.23 -15.93
C PRO A 182 15.64 -10.62 -15.66
N VAL A 183 14.84 -11.64 -15.97
CA VAL A 183 15.31 -13.02 -16.02
C VAL A 183 15.97 -13.29 -17.38
N TYR A 184 17.08 -14.02 -17.38
CA TYR A 184 17.82 -14.35 -18.61
C TYR A 184 18.23 -15.82 -18.64
N LYS A 185 18.36 -16.37 -19.85
CA LYS A 185 18.91 -17.72 -20.06
C LYS A 185 20.44 -17.62 -20.18
N VAL A 186 21.13 -18.52 -19.50
CA VAL A 186 22.58 -18.69 -19.64
C VAL A 186 22.81 -19.76 -20.71
N CYS A 187 23.45 -19.39 -21.82
CA CYS A 187 23.60 -20.29 -22.98
C CYS A 187 24.87 -21.16 -22.89
N ASP A 188 25.84 -20.80 -22.04
CA ASP A 188 27.16 -21.40 -21.91
C ASP A 188 27.33 -22.19 -20.59
N LEU A 189 26.27 -22.90 -20.17
CA LEU A 189 26.35 -23.76 -18.99
C LEU A 189 27.11 -25.05 -19.31
N LEU A 190 28.02 -25.42 -18.40
CA LEU A 190 28.79 -26.66 -18.51
C LEU A 190 27.88 -27.88 -18.26
N PRO A 191 28.24 -29.08 -18.78
CA PRO A 191 27.48 -30.30 -18.52
C PRO A 191 27.26 -30.57 -17.04
N GLU A 192 28.27 -30.35 -16.19
CA GLU A 192 28.15 -30.57 -14.74
C GLU A 192 27.22 -29.53 -14.09
N GLU A 193 27.05 -28.34 -14.68
CA GLU A 193 26.12 -27.33 -14.20
C GLU A 193 24.68 -27.68 -14.59
N TRP A 194 24.49 -28.33 -15.74
CA TRP A 194 23.21 -28.89 -16.14
C TRP A 194 22.76 -30.03 -15.23
N GLU A 195 23.66 -30.93 -14.83
CA GLU A 195 23.36 -31.98 -13.86
C GLU A 195 22.86 -31.41 -12.53
N LEU A 196 23.43 -30.28 -12.08
CA LEU A 196 22.97 -29.58 -10.88
C LEU A 196 21.58 -28.96 -11.05
N LEU A 197 21.29 -28.41 -12.23
CA LEU A 197 19.95 -27.89 -12.55
C LEU A 197 18.91 -29.01 -12.62
N GLU A 198 19.28 -30.17 -13.17
CA GLU A 198 18.44 -31.36 -13.22
C GLU A 198 18.15 -31.91 -11.82
N SER A 199 19.14 -31.93 -10.93
CA SER A 199 18.94 -32.29 -9.52
C SER A 199 17.92 -31.37 -8.81
N ILE A 200 17.92 -30.07 -9.14
CA ILE A 200 16.90 -29.13 -8.64
C ILE A 200 15.53 -29.44 -9.25
N TYR A 201 15.47 -29.77 -10.53
CA TYR A 201 14.24 -30.16 -11.22
C TYR A 201 13.62 -31.43 -10.62
N ASP A 202 14.42 -32.46 -10.36
CA ASP A 202 13.98 -33.69 -9.71
C ASP A 202 13.46 -33.45 -8.29
N THR A 203 14.15 -32.57 -7.55
CA THR A 203 13.67 -32.12 -6.25
C THR A 203 12.31 -31.44 -6.38
N ALA A 204 12.13 -30.59 -7.40
CA ALA A 204 10.85 -29.92 -7.67
C ALA A 204 9.73 -30.90 -8.01
N ASN A 205 10.03 -31.92 -8.83
CA ASN A 205 9.09 -32.98 -9.18
C ASN A 205 8.64 -33.78 -7.95
N ARG A 206 9.58 -34.15 -7.08
CA ARG A 206 9.29 -34.87 -5.84
C ARG A 206 8.44 -34.03 -4.88
N LEU A 207 8.64 -32.71 -4.84
CA LEU A 207 7.87 -31.79 -4.01
C LEU A 207 6.52 -31.38 -4.65
N GLY A 208 6.35 -31.55 -5.97
CA GLY A 208 5.22 -31.03 -6.73
C GLY A 208 5.18 -29.49 -6.84
N ARG A 209 6.26 -28.83 -6.44
CA ARG A 209 6.42 -27.36 -6.40
C ARG A 209 7.89 -26.98 -6.54
N PRO A 210 8.20 -25.72 -6.87
CA PRO A 210 9.57 -25.24 -6.85
C PRO A 210 10.19 -25.42 -5.45
N PRO A 211 11.47 -25.83 -5.36
CA PRO A 211 12.12 -25.97 -4.08
C PRO A 211 12.40 -24.60 -3.45
N MET A 212 12.34 -24.54 -2.12
CA MET A 212 12.85 -23.40 -1.38
C MET A 212 14.37 -23.39 -1.42
N ARG A 213 14.96 -22.20 -1.28
CA ARG A 213 16.42 -22.05 -1.24
C ARG A 213 17.07 -22.94 -0.18
N MET A 214 16.44 -23.22 0.94
CA MET A 214 17.04 -24.04 2.01
C MET A 214 16.88 -25.56 1.80
N GLU A 215 16.07 -25.99 0.82
CA GLU A 215 15.86 -27.40 0.48
C GLU A 215 16.96 -27.93 -0.46
N ILE A 216 17.78 -27.04 -1.02
CA ILE A 216 18.92 -27.38 -1.90
C ILE A 216 20.22 -27.12 -1.15
N SER A 217 21.21 -27.99 -1.38
CA SER A 217 22.48 -27.92 -0.65
C SER A 217 23.23 -26.59 -0.89
N PRO A 218 23.97 -26.07 0.11
CA PRO A 218 24.78 -24.86 -0.04
C PRO A 218 25.75 -24.90 -1.22
N GLU A 219 26.35 -26.06 -1.50
CA GLU A 219 27.36 -26.25 -2.53
C GLU A 219 26.76 -26.03 -3.93
N VAL A 220 25.63 -26.68 -4.19
CA VAL A 220 24.88 -26.56 -5.46
C VAL A 220 24.43 -25.12 -5.69
N ARG A 221 23.88 -24.48 -4.64
CA ARG A 221 23.46 -23.08 -4.71
C ARG A 221 24.61 -22.14 -5.00
N SER A 222 25.74 -22.32 -4.34
CA SER A 222 26.91 -21.46 -4.52
C SER A 222 27.47 -21.57 -5.95
N ARG A 223 27.58 -22.79 -6.49
CA ARG A 223 28.07 -23.03 -7.86
C ARG A 223 27.15 -22.41 -8.91
N LEU A 224 25.85 -22.68 -8.84
CA LEU A 224 24.89 -22.13 -9.80
C LEU A 224 24.71 -20.61 -9.65
N LYS A 225 24.82 -20.06 -8.44
CA LYS A 225 24.75 -18.60 -8.21
C LYS A 225 25.87 -17.86 -8.94
N LYS A 226 27.08 -18.42 -9.01
CA LYS A 226 28.20 -17.80 -9.74
C LYS A 226 27.93 -17.66 -11.25
N ARG A 227 27.11 -18.54 -11.82
CA ARG A 227 26.80 -18.56 -13.26
C ARG A 227 25.51 -17.81 -13.58
N CYS A 228 24.45 -18.08 -12.82
CA CYS A 228 23.10 -17.56 -13.06
C CYS A 228 22.79 -16.26 -12.28
N GLY A 229 23.65 -15.85 -11.35
CA GLY A 229 23.49 -14.64 -10.53
C GLY A 229 22.51 -14.80 -9.36
N THR A 230 21.22 -15.00 -9.64
CA THR A 230 20.15 -15.04 -8.62
C THR A 230 19.43 -16.39 -8.58
N TRP A 231 18.78 -16.70 -7.45
CA TRP A 231 17.95 -17.90 -7.34
C TRP A 231 16.78 -17.92 -8.34
N ARG A 232 16.22 -16.74 -8.65
CA ARG A 232 15.19 -16.58 -9.67
C ARG A 232 15.71 -17.00 -11.04
N ASN A 233 16.92 -16.56 -11.41
CA ASN A 233 17.55 -16.94 -12.68
C ASN A 233 17.91 -18.43 -12.73
N ILE A 234 18.33 -19.03 -11.62
CA ILE A 234 18.59 -20.48 -11.54
C ILE A 234 17.32 -21.25 -11.90
N LEU A 235 16.20 -20.94 -11.24
CA LEU A 235 14.92 -21.59 -11.53
C LEU A 235 14.41 -21.28 -12.95
N TYR A 236 14.69 -20.07 -13.44
CA TYR A 236 14.35 -19.70 -14.82
C TYR A 236 15.06 -20.57 -15.86
N GLN A 237 16.28 -21.06 -15.59
CA GLN A 237 16.97 -22.00 -16.51
C GLN A 237 16.16 -23.27 -16.74
N ILE A 238 15.40 -23.72 -15.75
CA ILE A 238 14.54 -24.90 -15.77
C ILE A 238 13.04 -24.56 -15.87
N HIS A 239 12.72 -23.37 -16.40
CA HIS A 239 11.35 -22.91 -16.66
C HIS A 239 10.45 -22.86 -15.43
N MET A 240 11.03 -22.59 -14.26
CA MET A 240 10.31 -22.43 -13.00
C MET A 240 10.41 -21.00 -12.45
N GLU A 241 9.44 -20.63 -11.64
CA GLU A 241 9.46 -19.41 -10.84
C GLU A 241 9.73 -19.72 -9.37
N PRO A 242 10.44 -18.85 -8.64
CA PRO A 242 10.62 -19.01 -7.20
C PRO A 242 9.28 -18.89 -6.47
N ILE A 243 9.19 -19.58 -5.33
CA ILE A 243 8.10 -19.38 -4.37
C ILE A 243 8.10 -17.91 -3.92
N GLN A 244 6.99 -17.21 -4.14
CA GLN A 244 6.82 -15.80 -3.82
C GLN A 244 6.19 -15.63 -2.45
N LYS A 245 6.84 -14.90 -1.54
CA LYS A 245 6.21 -14.51 -0.27
C LYS A 245 5.34 -13.28 -0.49
N LEU A 246 4.08 -13.34 -0.08
CA LEU A 246 3.12 -12.24 -0.23
C LEU A 246 3.58 -10.98 0.51
N CYS A 247 3.95 -11.14 1.78
CA CYS A 247 4.38 -10.05 2.66
C CYS A 247 5.66 -10.47 3.41
N PRO A 248 6.84 -10.42 2.78
CA PRO A 248 8.08 -10.66 3.52
C PRO A 248 8.19 -9.64 4.66
N PHE A 249 8.67 -10.06 5.83
CA PHE A 249 8.91 -9.19 7.00
C PHE A 249 7.66 -8.61 7.68
N GLN A 250 6.45 -9.13 7.41
CA GLN A 250 5.23 -8.67 8.08
C GLN A 250 5.28 -8.87 9.60
N SER A 251 6.04 -9.86 10.08
CA SER A 251 6.24 -10.12 11.51
C SER A 251 7.52 -9.47 12.07
N THR A 252 8.25 -8.71 11.27
CA THR A 252 9.48 -8.00 11.68
C THR A 252 9.09 -6.60 12.11
N PHE A 253 8.86 -6.43 13.41
CA PHE A 253 8.43 -5.16 13.98
C PHE A 253 9.61 -4.23 14.19
N LEU A 254 9.40 -2.94 13.89
CA LEU A 254 10.40 -1.90 14.06
C LEU A 254 10.59 -1.49 15.53
N ASP A 255 9.59 -1.75 16.37
CA ASP A 255 9.59 -1.40 17.79
C ASP A 255 10.26 -2.46 18.69
N GLY A 256 10.91 -3.46 18.10
CA GLY A 256 11.65 -4.49 18.83
C GLY A 256 10.79 -5.57 19.47
N ARG A 257 9.47 -5.61 19.22
CA ARG A 257 8.65 -6.77 19.61
C ARG A 257 9.24 -8.03 18.99
N ARG A 258 9.42 -9.08 19.81
CA ARG A 258 9.96 -10.34 19.34
C ARG A 258 9.12 -10.87 18.19
N SER A 259 9.73 -10.93 17.01
CA SER A 259 9.20 -11.69 15.88
C SER A 259 9.11 -13.15 16.30
N ARG A 260 7.94 -13.76 16.14
CA ARG A 260 7.79 -15.22 16.25
C ARG A 260 8.74 -15.87 15.24
N GLN A 261 9.54 -16.83 15.68
CA GLN A 261 10.24 -17.71 14.76
C GLN A 261 9.20 -18.52 13.99
N ILE A 262 9.01 -18.19 12.72
CA ILE A 262 8.10 -18.90 11.82
C ILE A 262 8.76 -20.24 11.47
N LYS A 263 8.05 -21.34 11.71
CA LYS A 263 8.53 -22.69 11.33
C LYS A 263 8.55 -22.81 9.80
N HIS A 264 9.44 -23.65 9.25
CA HIS A 264 9.55 -23.82 7.79
C HIS A 264 8.24 -24.25 7.12
N SER A 265 7.41 -25.04 7.81
CA SER A 265 6.07 -25.43 7.36
C SER A 265 5.10 -24.25 7.25
N GLU A 266 5.16 -23.31 8.21
CA GLU A 266 4.35 -22.08 8.22
C GLU A 266 4.79 -21.12 7.10
N MET A 267 6.03 -21.22 6.59
CA MET A 267 6.52 -20.38 5.50
C MET A 267 5.79 -20.64 4.17
N LEU A 268 5.22 -21.84 3.98
CA LEU A 268 4.43 -22.16 2.78
C LEU A 268 3.01 -21.59 2.85
N GLU A 269 2.47 -21.36 4.04
CA GLU A 269 1.10 -20.90 4.23
C GLU A 269 0.88 -19.49 3.65
N ASP A 270 1.90 -18.63 3.73
CA ASP A 270 1.89 -17.24 3.23
C ASP A 270 2.62 -17.05 1.89
N SER A 271 2.79 -18.14 1.14
CA SER A 271 3.54 -18.16 -0.11
C SER A 271 2.68 -18.51 -1.33
N LEU A 272 3.06 -17.93 -2.48
CA LEU A 272 2.51 -18.20 -3.80
C LEU A 272 3.49 -19.01 -4.66
N PHE A 273 3.02 -20.06 -5.33
CA PHE A 273 3.84 -20.83 -6.27
C PHE A 273 2.99 -21.56 -7.32
N LYS A 274 3.60 -21.90 -8.47
CA LYS A 274 2.98 -22.77 -9.48
C LYS A 274 3.31 -24.23 -9.21
N LEU A 275 2.35 -25.12 -9.44
CA LEU A 275 2.62 -26.57 -9.35
C LEU A 275 3.58 -27.02 -10.44
N VAL A 276 4.47 -27.94 -10.08
CA VAL A 276 5.42 -28.57 -11.01
C VAL A 276 4.86 -29.94 -11.37
N ASN A 277 4.66 -30.17 -12.67
CA ASN A 277 4.17 -31.44 -13.24
C ASN A 277 2.97 -32.06 -12.48
N PRO A 278 1.83 -31.32 -12.33
CA PRO A 278 0.66 -31.86 -11.66
C PRO A 278 0.08 -33.08 -12.38
N ASP A 279 -0.42 -34.05 -11.61
CA ASP A 279 -1.08 -35.23 -12.15
C ASP A 279 -2.38 -34.88 -12.90
N LYS A 280 -2.80 -35.81 -13.78
CA LYS A 280 -3.98 -35.62 -14.64
C LYS A 280 -5.24 -35.23 -13.86
N GLU A 281 -5.41 -35.78 -12.67
CA GLU A 281 -6.57 -35.46 -11.82
C GLU A 281 -6.52 -34.03 -11.29
N THR A 282 -5.36 -33.57 -10.80
CA THR A 282 -5.19 -32.18 -10.36
C THR A 282 -5.46 -31.21 -11.49
N VAL A 283 -4.94 -31.48 -12.69
CA VAL A 283 -5.20 -30.65 -13.87
C VAL A 283 -6.69 -30.61 -14.20
N ARG A 284 -7.39 -31.74 -14.14
CA ARG A 284 -8.85 -31.82 -14.35
C ARG A 284 -9.61 -30.96 -13.34
N GLN A 285 -9.25 -31.04 -12.07
CA GLN A 285 -9.88 -30.28 -10.98
C GLN A 285 -9.61 -28.77 -11.09
N LEU A 286 -8.40 -28.36 -11.43
CA LEU A 286 -8.08 -26.95 -11.67
C LEU A 286 -8.86 -26.37 -12.86
N ASN A 287 -9.00 -27.14 -13.93
CA ASN A 287 -9.81 -26.74 -15.09
C ASN A 287 -11.31 -26.65 -14.76
N LEU A 288 -11.83 -27.53 -13.91
CA LEU A 288 -13.20 -27.43 -13.38
C LEU A 288 -13.40 -26.09 -12.66
N LEU A 289 -12.49 -25.73 -11.75
CA LEU A 289 -12.56 -24.45 -11.04
C LEU A 289 -12.42 -23.25 -11.97
N ARG A 290 -11.56 -23.33 -12.99
CA ARG A 290 -11.42 -22.27 -13.99
C ARG A 290 -12.74 -22.03 -14.75
N ARG A 291 -13.41 -23.09 -15.20
CA ARG A 291 -14.72 -22.99 -15.87
C ARG A 291 -15.79 -22.43 -14.95
N GLN A 292 -15.83 -22.90 -13.71
CA GLN A 292 -16.74 -22.39 -12.69
C GLN A 292 -16.53 -20.89 -12.46
N ALA A 293 -15.28 -20.45 -12.34
CA ALA A 293 -14.95 -19.05 -12.12
C ALA A 293 -15.33 -18.15 -13.31
N VAL A 294 -15.14 -18.62 -14.54
CA VAL A 294 -15.62 -17.94 -15.75
C VAL A 294 -17.15 -17.78 -15.72
N SER A 295 -17.87 -18.84 -15.36
CA SER A 295 -19.34 -18.80 -15.24
C SER A 295 -19.81 -17.84 -14.16
N LEU A 296 -19.09 -17.74 -13.04
CA LEU A 296 -19.41 -16.83 -11.93
C LEU A 296 -18.95 -15.39 -12.19
N ARG A 297 -18.05 -15.17 -13.16
CA ARG A 297 -17.31 -13.91 -13.38
C ARG A 297 -16.55 -13.41 -12.14
N ARG A 298 -16.18 -14.34 -11.25
CA ARG A 298 -15.42 -14.12 -10.01
C ARG A 298 -14.79 -15.43 -9.56
N PRO A 299 -13.78 -15.42 -8.67
CA PRO A 299 -13.29 -16.65 -8.07
C PRO A 299 -14.38 -17.38 -7.26
N PRO A 300 -14.39 -18.73 -7.27
CA PRO A 300 -15.36 -19.52 -6.51
C PRO A 300 -15.00 -19.52 -5.03
N ILE A 301 -15.92 -19.15 -4.14
CA ILE A 301 -15.62 -19.15 -2.70
C ILE A 301 -15.54 -20.59 -2.15
N LYS A 302 -14.92 -20.80 -0.99
CA LYS A 302 -14.70 -22.13 -0.40
C LYS A 302 -15.97 -23.00 -0.35
N SER A 303 -17.12 -22.40 -0.05
CA SER A 303 -18.40 -23.11 0.08
C SER A 303 -19.05 -23.54 -1.25
N GLU A 304 -18.49 -23.10 -2.39
CA GLU A 304 -18.90 -23.44 -3.76
C GLU A 304 -18.03 -24.53 -4.38
N ILE A 305 -16.92 -24.90 -3.73
CA ILE A 305 -16.00 -25.93 -4.21
C ILE A 305 -16.40 -27.29 -3.62
N PRO A 306 -16.54 -28.35 -4.43
CA PRO A 306 -16.81 -29.70 -3.92
C PRO A 306 -15.75 -30.12 -2.89
N LYS A 307 -16.17 -30.77 -1.79
CA LYS A 307 -15.27 -31.07 -0.65
C LYS A 307 -14.07 -31.93 -1.05
N GLU A 308 -14.27 -32.87 -1.96
CA GLU A 308 -13.26 -33.82 -2.44
C GLU A 308 -12.23 -33.10 -3.32
N VAL A 309 -12.71 -32.20 -4.19
CA VAL A 309 -11.86 -31.32 -5.01
C VAL A 309 -11.06 -30.38 -4.11
N TRP A 310 -11.71 -29.78 -3.11
CA TRP A 310 -11.05 -28.93 -2.13
C TRP A 310 -9.93 -29.67 -1.39
N LYS A 311 -10.23 -30.85 -0.84
CA LYS A 311 -9.28 -31.66 -0.07
C LYS A 311 -8.06 -32.03 -0.90
N ASN A 312 -8.28 -32.48 -2.14
CA ASN A 312 -7.23 -32.87 -3.07
C ASN A 312 -6.34 -31.66 -3.43
N LEU A 313 -6.95 -30.55 -3.86
CA LEU A 313 -6.20 -29.36 -4.25
C LEU A 313 -5.47 -28.71 -3.08
N MET A 314 -6.06 -28.70 -1.88
CA MET A 314 -5.39 -28.19 -0.67
C MET A 314 -4.14 -29.01 -0.32
N ALA A 315 -4.17 -30.33 -0.49
CA ALA A 315 -3.01 -31.18 -0.20
C ALA A 315 -1.81 -30.86 -1.11
N ARG A 316 -2.06 -30.35 -2.32
CA ARG A 316 -1.02 -30.04 -3.32
C ARG A 316 -0.62 -28.56 -3.34
N CYS A 317 -1.59 -27.67 -3.24
CA CYS A 317 -1.40 -26.22 -3.30
C CYS A 317 -1.09 -25.59 -1.92
N ALA A 318 -1.18 -26.36 -0.83
CA ALA A 318 -1.01 -25.96 0.58
C ALA A 318 -2.04 -24.93 1.12
N ASN A 319 -2.48 -23.97 0.32
CA ASN A 319 -3.46 -22.96 0.72
C ASN A 319 -4.43 -22.62 -0.43
N TYR A 320 -5.56 -22.01 -0.08
CA TYR A 320 -6.60 -21.63 -1.03
C TYR A 320 -6.14 -20.59 -2.06
N ARG A 321 -5.28 -19.66 -1.63
CA ARG A 321 -4.78 -18.61 -2.51
C ARG A 321 -3.92 -19.19 -3.63
N ASN A 322 -3.14 -20.24 -3.36
CA ASN A 322 -2.40 -20.99 -4.35
C ASN A 322 -3.29 -21.72 -5.34
N ILE A 323 -4.44 -22.24 -4.90
CA ILE A 323 -5.43 -22.83 -5.80
C ILE A 323 -5.93 -21.78 -6.80
N LEU A 324 -6.29 -20.59 -6.31
CA LEU A 324 -6.70 -19.48 -7.17
C LEU A 324 -5.55 -18.99 -8.07
N TYR A 325 -4.33 -18.93 -7.53
CA TYR A 325 -3.14 -18.56 -8.26
C TYR A 325 -2.87 -19.51 -9.44
N GLN A 326 -3.15 -20.82 -9.30
CA GLN A 326 -3.04 -21.77 -10.43
C GLN A 326 -4.00 -21.42 -11.58
N ILE A 327 -5.19 -20.91 -11.27
CA ILE A 327 -6.20 -20.55 -12.26
C ILE A 327 -6.12 -19.08 -12.72
N GLY A 328 -5.15 -18.31 -12.19
CA GLY A 328 -4.93 -16.91 -12.56
C GLY A 328 -5.90 -15.94 -11.89
N MET A 329 -6.31 -16.22 -10.65
CA MET A 329 -7.25 -15.41 -9.88
C MET A 329 -6.71 -15.06 -8.49
N GLU A 330 -7.23 -13.98 -7.93
CA GLU A 330 -7.01 -13.57 -6.53
C GLU A 330 -8.30 -13.75 -5.72
N PRO A 331 -8.23 -13.99 -4.40
CA PRO A 331 -9.40 -14.13 -3.56
C PRO A 331 -10.17 -12.81 -3.48
N VAL A 332 -11.50 -12.89 -3.41
CA VAL A 332 -12.35 -11.73 -3.09
C VAL A 332 -12.08 -11.24 -1.68
N ASP A 333 -12.42 -9.99 -1.41
CA ASP A 333 -12.30 -9.45 -0.07
C ASP A 333 -13.25 -10.18 0.92
N LYS A 334 -12.93 -10.11 2.22
CA LYS A 334 -13.71 -10.80 3.26
C LYS A 334 -15.15 -10.30 3.40
N VAL A 335 -15.44 -9.07 2.93
CA VAL A 335 -16.79 -8.48 3.03
C VAL A 335 -17.66 -9.06 1.92
N GLN A 336 -17.18 -9.01 0.68
CA GLN A 336 -17.75 -9.62 -0.51
C GLN A 336 -17.94 -11.13 -0.31
N GLU A 337 -16.95 -11.83 0.24
CA GLU A 337 -17.06 -13.27 0.53
C GLU A 337 -18.28 -13.56 1.42
N LYS A 338 -18.46 -12.79 2.51
CA LYS A 338 -19.61 -12.93 3.41
C LYS A 338 -20.94 -12.60 2.74
N GLU A 339 -20.96 -11.62 1.85
CA GLU A 339 -22.17 -11.26 1.09
C GLU A 339 -22.57 -12.38 0.13
N ILE A 340 -21.61 -12.95 -0.58
CA ILE A 340 -21.81 -14.11 -1.47
C ILE A 340 -22.33 -15.30 -0.68
N GLU A 341 -21.74 -15.62 0.47
CA GLU A 341 -22.23 -16.72 1.32
C GLU A 341 -23.68 -16.51 1.77
N LYS A 342 -24.03 -15.28 2.16
CA LYS A 342 -25.41 -14.93 2.55
C LYS A 342 -26.37 -15.11 1.37
N ALA A 343 -25.99 -14.67 0.17
CA ALA A 343 -26.78 -14.85 -1.04
C ALA A 343 -26.99 -16.34 -1.35
N ASN A 344 -25.93 -17.14 -1.34
CA ASN A 344 -26.00 -18.59 -1.59
C ASN A 344 -26.89 -19.32 -0.58
N ARG A 345 -26.82 -18.94 0.71
CA ARG A 345 -27.70 -19.51 1.75
C ARG A 345 -29.18 -19.18 1.50
N ARG A 346 -29.48 -17.95 1.04
CA ARG A 346 -30.86 -17.55 0.68
C ARG A 346 -31.38 -18.35 -0.50
N THR A 347 -30.58 -18.51 -1.56
CA THR A 347 -30.95 -19.28 -2.75
C THR A 347 -31.20 -20.75 -2.41
N ARG A 348 -30.33 -21.39 -1.61
CA ARG A 348 -30.52 -22.78 -1.16
C ARG A 348 -31.81 -22.96 -0.35
N LYS A 349 -32.11 -22.02 0.56
CA LYS A 349 -33.38 -22.04 1.33
C LYS A 349 -34.61 -21.89 0.43
N PHE A 350 -34.53 -21.03 -0.59
CA PHE A 350 -35.61 -20.86 -1.56
C PHE A 350 -35.82 -22.14 -2.38
N GLN A 351 -34.76 -22.74 -2.89
CA GLN A 351 -34.82 -24.00 -3.65
C GLN A 351 -35.37 -25.16 -2.81
N GLN A 352 -34.96 -25.30 -1.54
CA GLN A 352 -35.47 -26.34 -0.65
C GLN A 352 -36.96 -26.18 -0.33
N LYS A 353 -37.43 -24.95 -0.14
CA LYS A 353 -38.86 -24.67 0.04
C LYS A 353 -39.65 -25.02 -1.22
N HIS A 354 -39.14 -24.64 -2.39
CA HIS A 354 -39.79 -24.93 -3.65
C HIS A 354 -39.78 -26.43 -3.98
N SER A 355 -38.71 -27.18 -3.70
CA SER A 355 -38.69 -28.63 -3.91
C SER A 355 -39.60 -29.39 -2.94
N ALA A 356 -39.70 -28.95 -1.67
CA ALA A 356 -40.63 -29.54 -0.70
C ALA A 356 -42.11 -29.31 -1.07
N GLN A 357 -42.41 -28.23 -1.78
CA GLN A 357 -43.77 -27.90 -2.22
C GLN A 357 -44.24 -28.75 -3.42
N TYR A 358 -43.34 -29.36 -4.18
CA TYR A 358 -43.65 -30.19 -5.36
C TYR A 358 -43.42 -31.71 -5.15
N GLN A 359 -42.87 -32.13 -4.00
CA GLN A 359 -42.77 -33.55 -3.60
C GLN A 359 -43.89 -33.99 -2.63
N GLY A 360 -44.83 -33.09 -2.30
CA GLY A 360 -46.02 -33.34 -1.48
C GLY A 360 -47.33 -33.42 -2.27
N LEU A 361 -47.24 -33.52 -3.60
CA LEU A 361 -48.28 -33.91 -4.55
C LEU A 361 -47.85 -35.24 -5.18
#